data_AF-A0A9E2ZXD3-F1
#
_entry.id   AF-A0A9E2ZXD3-F1
#
_cell.length_a   1.000
_cell.length_b   1.000
_cell.length_c   1.000
_cell.angle_alpha   90.00
_cell.angle_beta   90.00
_cell.angle_gamma   90.00
#
_symmetry.space_group_name_H-M   'P 1'
#
loop_
_entity.id
_entity.type
_entity.pdbx_description
1 polymer ?
#
loop_
_entity_poly.entity_id
_entity_poly.type
_entity_poly.pdbx_seq_one_letter_code
_entity_poly.pdbx_strand_id
1 'polypeptide(L)' 'APRHKNLWFAFGHAHHGLTLGPVTGRIVAEMVSGERPFIEPTAFRADRF' A
#
# COMPACT_ATOMS: atom_id res chain seq x y z
N ALA A 1 9.02 -2.06 4.46
CA ALA A 1 9.75 -1.85 5.73
C ALA A 1 11.25 -1.65 5.44
N PRO A 2 11.86 -0.50 5.72
CA PRO A 2 13.22 -0.19 5.21
C PRO A 2 14.30 -1.18 5.64
N ARG A 3 14.10 -1.90 6.76
CA ARG A 3 15.00 -2.92 7.28
C ARG A 3 14.69 -4.37 6.84
N HIS A 4 13.65 -4.60 6.04
CA HIS A 4 13.22 -5.94 5.64
C HIS A 4 12.91 -5.98 4.14
N LYS A 5 13.63 -6.82 3.40
CA LYS A 5 13.35 -7.07 1.98
C LYS A 5 12.00 -7.78 1.86
N ASN A 6 11.23 -7.42 0.84
CA ASN A 6 9.96 -8.06 0.46
C ASN A 6 8.85 -8.03 1.54
N LEU A 7 8.92 -7.10 2.51
CA LEU A 7 7.87 -6.90 3.52
C LEU A 7 7.06 -5.62 3.24
N TRP A 8 5.75 -5.79 3.12
CA TRP A 8 4.78 -4.75 2.82
C TRP A 8 3.80 -4.53 3.97
N PHE A 9 3.37 -3.29 4.14
CA PHE A 9 2.35 -2.89 5.11
C PHE A 9 1.18 -2.27 4.36
N ALA A 10 -0.03 -2.75 4.64
CA ALA A 10 -1.26 -2.30 4.03
C ALA A 10 -2.31 -2.04 5.13
N PHE A 11 -2.04 -1.06 5.98
CA PHE A 11 -2.91 -0.64 7.08
C PHE A 11 -3.18 0.86 7.03
N GLY A 12 -4.00 1.37 7.95
CA GLY A 12 -4.34 2.79 8.05
C GLY A 12 -5.72 3.15 7.50
N HIS A 13 -6.56 2.15 7.20
CA HIS A 13 -7.91 2.34 6.65
C HIS A 13 -8.99 2.69 7.68
N ALA A 14 -8.66 2.69 8.97
CA ALA A 14 -9.62 2.87 10.07
C ALA A 14 -10.88 2.00 9.87
N HIS A 15 -12.07 2.60 9.91
CA HIS A 15 -13.35 1.90 9.74
C HIS A 15 -13.71 1.59 8.27
N HIS A 16 -12.94 2.08 7.30
CA HIS A 16 -13.20 1.88 5.87
C HIS A 16 -12.43 0.69 5.26
N GLY A 17 -11.84 -0.18 6.09
CA GLY A 17 -11.02 -1.30 5.62
C GLY A 17 -11.72 -2.23 4.64
N LEU A 18 -13.01 -2.55 4.85
CA LEU A 18 -13.76 -3.42 3.94
C LEU A 18 -13.98 -2.77 2.57
N THR A 19 -14.40 -1.50 2.54
CA THR A 19 -14.64 -0.75 1.31
C THR A 19 -13.36 -0.53 0.51
N LEU A 20 -12.25 -0.24 1.19
CA LEU A 20 -10.96 0.05 0.56
C LEU A 20 -10.09 -1.19 0.31
N GLY A 21 -10.50 -2.36 0.79
CA GLY A 21 -9.76 -3.62 0.66
C GLY A 21 -9.38 -3.95 -0.79
N PRO A 22 -10.32 -3.97 -1.76
CA PRO A 22 -10.02 -4.31 -3.15
C PRO A 22 -8.99 -3.38 -3.81
N VAL A 23 -9.14 -2.07 -3.64
CA VAL A 23 -8.22 -1.09 -4.24
C VAL A 23 -6.84 -1.11 -3.57
N THR A 24 -6.79 -1.41 -2.26
CA THR A 24 -5.54 -1.61 -1.52
C THR A 24 -4.82 -2.87 -1.99
N GLY A 25 -5.55 -3.97 -2.19
CA GLY A 25 -4.98 -5.20 -2.72
C GLY A 25 -4.37 -4.99 -4.10
N ARG A 26 -5.07 -4.27 -4.98
CA ARG A 26 -4.57 -3.92 -6.31
C ARG A 26 -3.26 -3.13 -6.27
N ILE A 27 -3.22 -2.00 -5.56
CA ILE A 27 -2.00 -1.17 -5.51
C ILE A 27 -0.83 -1.92 -4.86
N VAL A 28 -1.09 -2.75 -3.85
CA VAL A 28 -0.05 -3.59 -3.23
C VAL A 28 0.47 -4.63 -4.21
N ALA A 29 -0.41 -5.30 -4.97
CA ALA A 29 0.00 -6.28 -5.97
C ALA A 29 0.88 -5.64 -7.06
N GLU A 30 0.47 -4.49 -7.60
CA GLU A 30 1.24 -3.74 -8.60
C GLU A 30 2.63 -3.35 -8.06
N MET A 31 2.71 -2.85 -6.83
CA MET A 31 3.99 -2.51 -6.19
C MET A 31 4.87 -3.74 -5.90
N VAL A 32 4.27 -4.88 -5.54
CA VAL A 32 4.98 -6.15 -5.30
C VAL A 32 5.54 -6.71 -6.61
N SER A 33 4.80 -6.63 -7.71
CA SER A 33 5.25 -7.11 -9.04
C SER A 33 6.19 -6.15 -9.76
N GLY A 34 6.39 -4.93 -9.25
CA GLY A 34 7.19 -3.90 -9.92
C GLY A 34 6.47 -3.22 -11.09
N GLU A 35 5.15 -3.39 -11.16
CA GLU A 35 4.29 -2.68 -12.11
C GLU A 35 4.12 -1.22 -11.70
N ARG A 36 3.72 -0.38 -12.67
CA ARG A 36 3.34 1.00 -12.39
C ARG A 36 2.01 1.01 -11.63
N PRO A 37 1.95 1.56 -10.40
CA PRO A 37 0.72 1.64 -9.65
C PRO A 37 -0.34 2.49 -10.36
N PHE A 38 -1.62 2.13 -10.24
CA PHE A 38 -2.72 2.92 -10.82
C PHE A 38 -2.88 4.31 -10.17
N ILE A 39 -2.31 4.50 -8.98
CA ILE A 39 -2.23 5.77 -8.25
C ILE A 39 -0.89 5.88 -7.52
N GLU A 40 -0.31 7.08 -7.46
CA GLU A 40 0.95 7.33 -6.74
C GLU A 40 0.78 7.12 -5.21
N PRO A 41 1.57 6.22 -4.59
CA PRO A 41 1.37 5.85 -3.18
C PRO A 41 2.03 6.81 -2.18
N THR A 42 2.62 7.93 -2.64
CA THR A 42 3.43 8.84 -1.80
C THR A 42 2.66 9.41 -0.61
N ALA A 43 1.35 9.66 -0.77
CA ALA A 43 0.46 10.12 0.30
C ALA A 43 0.24 9.08 1.42
N PHE A 44 0.57 7.81 1.18
CA PHE A 44 0.36 6.71 2.12
C PHE A 44 1.64 6.24 2.81
N ARG A 45 2.78 6.89 2.55
CA ARG A 45 4.06 6.48 3.15
C ARG A 45 4.01 6.51 4.68
N ALA A 46 4.73 5.57 5.28
CA ALA A 46 4.82 5.41 6.73
C ALA A 46 5.64 6.53 7.41
N ASP A 47 6.49 7.23 6.66
CA ASP A 47 7.39 8.31 7.11
C ASP A 47 6.85 9.72 6.77
N ARG A 48 5.55 9.87 6.53
CA ARG A 48 4.94 11.15 6.14
C ARG A 48 4.62 12.10 7.31
N PHE A 49 4.99 11.73 8.54
CA PHE A 49 4.77 12.47 9.77
C PHE A 49 6.06 12.53 10.58
#